data_AF-A0A7W1QGH9-F1
#
_entry.id   AF-A0A7W1QGH9-F1
#
_cell.length_a   1.000
_cell.length_b   1.000
_cell.length_c   1.000
_cell.angle_alpha   90.00
_cell.angle_beta   90.00
_cell.angle_gamma   90.00
#
_symmetry.space_group_name_H-M   'P 1'
#
loop_
_entity.id
_entity.type
_entity.pdbx_description
1 polymer ?
#
loop_
_entity_poly.entity_id
_entity_poly.type
_entity_poly.pdbx_seq_one_letter_code
_entity_poly.pdbx_strand_id
1 'polypeptide(L)'
;MTPSPPQPAPAPPPPFEPPGPGCWSLDTAHFPQPATSFVVELFSAPARRGFREATARYGLLLDYIEWAFVHRWAYLCPRPVWSTDDDREQMSRRRWDRLLSATPTLGERVATSARVFDDRRWREDARRWDERSKPDLRRAHLKLQAVDPSSLDAGGLCSHLDDCRRNLVRSIYHHHRLNTAPVLPAGDFLVHAQEWTGRPASELVALLRGGDAYAGAAAAERTSLTEALRADPTARRLLRAGKPGEVLAALLSRPGETGRATAAYANLVGDWTVGSGADVSEPRLLEMPQILLATIAAAAHTPPGAADATADLRADVPQGNRGAFDE
;
A
#
# COMPACT_ATOMS: atom_id res chain seq x y z
N MET A 1 -46.94 -30.70 10.67
CA MET A 1 -45.63 -30.05 10.47
C MET A 1 -44.57 -30.96 11.06
N THR A 2 -43.86 -31.71 10.22
CA THR A 2 -42.73 -32.54 10.61
C THR A 2 -41.54 -31.62 10.91
N PRO A 3 -40.86 -31.75 12.07
CA PRO A 3 -39.69 -30.95 12.37
C PRO A 3 -38.55 -31.29 11.40
N SER A 4 -37.86 -30.28 10.89
CA SER A 4 -36.67 -30.46 10.07
C SER A 4 -35.63 -31.29 10.84
N PRO A 5 -34.94 -32.24 10.17
CA PRO A 5 -33.89 -33.01 10.82
C PRO A 5 -32.81 -32.07 11.37
N PRO A 6 -32.22 -32.41 12.54
CA PRO A 6 -31.15 -31.61 13.11
C PRO A 6 -30.00 -31.51 12.10
N GLN A 7 -29.52 -30.29 11.86
CA GLN A 7 -28.33 -30.11 11.03
C GLN A 7 -27.17 -30.90 11.63
N PRO A 8 -26.38 -31.60 10.81
CA PRO A 8 -25.21 -32.31 11.29
C PRO A 8 -24.28 -31.32 11.99
N ALA A 9 -23.72 -31.74 13.13
CA ALA A 9 -22.73 -30.94 13.84
C ALA A 9 -21.60 -30.54 12.88
N PRO A 10 -21.16 -29.28 12.88
CA PRO A 10 -20.06 -28.86 12.01
C PRO A 10 -18.84 -29.71 12.29
N ALA A 11 -18.17 -30.16 11.23
CA ALA A 11 -16.91 -30.88 11.35
C ALA A 11 -15.92 -30.04 12.18
N PRO A 12 -15.11 -30.68 13.06
CA PRO A 12 -14.08 -29.96 13.79
C PRO A 12 -13.14 -29.28 12.80
N PRO A 13 -12.65 -28.06 13.10
CA PRO A 13 -11.72 -27.37 12.23
C PRO A 13 -10.44 -28.21 12.05
N PRO A 14 -9.78 -28.14 10.89
CA PRO A 14 -8.51 -28.81 10.69
C PRO A 14 -7.50 -28.37 11.76
N PRO A 15 -6.58 -29.24 12.19
CA PRO A 15 -5.56 -28.87 13.16
C PRO A 15 -4.74 -27.70 12.64
N PHE A 16 -4.28 -26.85 13.56
CA PHE A 16 -3.36 -25.77 13.22
C PHE A 16 -1.98 -26.36 12.93
N GLU A 17 -1.52 -26.20 11.69
CA GLU A 17 -0.16 -26.55 11.29
C GLU A 17 0.67 -25.26 11.23
N PRO A 18 1.70 -25.11 12.09
CA PRO A 18 2.52 -23.91 12.08
C PRO A 18 3.24 -23.78 10.72
N PRO A 19 3.41 -22.56 10.19
CA PRO A 19 3.95 -22.38 8.83
C PRO A 19 5.45 -22.72 8.69
N GLY A 20 6.16 -22.99 9.78
CA GLY A 20 7.56 -23.41 9.80
C GLY A 20 8.34 -22.81 10.96
N PRO A 21 9.67 -23.01 11.03
CA PRO A 21 10.53 -22.41 12.05
C PRO A 21 10.51 -20.87 12.01
N GLY A 22 10.74 -20.23 13.16
CA GLY A 22 10.84 -18.78 13.31
C GLY A 22 9.80 -18.17 14.25
N CYS A 23 9.91 -16.88 14.51
CA CYS A 23 8.93 -16.12 15.28
C CYS A 23 7.85 -15.59 14.33
N TRP A 24 6.69 -16.24 14.33
CA TRP A 24 5.54 -15.87 13.51
C TRP A 24 4.56 -14.99 14.31
N SER A 25 4.07 -13.93 13.69
CA SER A 25 3.04 -13.05 14.25
C SER A 25 1.85 -12.98 13.30
N LEU A 26 0.63 -12.99 13.85
CA LEU A 26 -0.58 -12.78 13.07
C LEU A 26 -0.59 -11.35 12.49
N ASP A 27 -0.83 -11.22 11.19
CA ASP A 27 -0.85 -9.94 10.48
C ASP A 27 -2.29 -9.45 10.25
N THR A 28 -2.88 -8.84 11.28
CA THR A 28 -4.22 -8.23 11.18
C THR A 28 -4.20 -6.83 10.58
N ALA A 29 -3.01 -6.25 10.37
CA ALA A 29 -2.87 -4.92 9.81
C ALA A 29 -3.12 -4.93 8.29
N HIS A 30 -2.57 -5.92 7.59
CA HIS A 30 -2.78 -6.09 6.15
C HIS A 30 -3.92 -7.06 5.85
N PHE A 31 -4.12 -8.09 6.68
CA PHE A 31 -5.19 -9.08 6.50
C PHE A 31 -6.06 -9.15 7.76
N PRO A 32 -7.02 -8.22 7.94
CA PRO A 32 -7.86 -8.17 9.15
C PRO A 32 -8.83 -9.35 9.28
N GLN A 33 -8.95 -10.16 8.23
CA GLN A 33 -9.82 -11.33 8.14
C GLN A 33 -9.13 -12.44 7.33
N PRO A 34 -9.63 -13.69 7.33
CA PRO A 34 -9.06 -14.76 6.52
C PRO A 34 -9.07 -14.39 5.04
N ALA A 35 -7.91 -14.48 4.39
CA ALA A 35 -7.75 -14.19 2.97
C ALA A 35 -8.56 -15.16 2.07
N THR A 36 -8.84 -14.75 0.85
CA THR A 36 -9.38 -15.65 -0.17
C THR A 36 -8.31 -16.65 -0.62
N SER A 37 -8.75 -17.81 -1.10
CA SER A 37 -7.83 -18.80 -1.69
C SER A 37 -7.03 -18.20 -2.85
N PHE A 38 -7.64 -17.29 -3.60
CA PHE A 38 -7.00 -16.57 -4.69
C PHE A 38 -5.76 -15.79 -4.23
N VAL A 39 -5.86 -15.01 -3.14
CA VAL A 39 -4.71 -14.25 -2.64
C VAL A 39 -3.65 -15.15 -2.02
N VAL A 40 -4.07 -16.17 -1.25
CA VAL A 40 -3.18 -17.13 -0.60
C VAL A 40 -2.22 -17.78 -1.61
N GLU A 41 -2.71 -18.13 -2.80
CA GLU A 41 -1.90 -18.75 -3.85
C GLU A 41 -0.88 -17.79 -4.48
N LEU A 42 -1.18 -16.49 -4.50
CA LEU A 42 -0.46 -15.50 -5.31
C LEU A 42 0.52 -14.64 -4.54
N PHE A 43 0.31 -14.45 -3.24
CA PHE A 43 0.92 -13.34 -2.51
C PHE A 43 2.39 -13.57 -2.14
N SER A 44 2.70 -14.69 -1.48
CA SER A 44 3.97 -14.85 -0.76
C SER A 44 5.22 -14.81 -1.66
N ALA A 45 5.17 -15.46 -2.83
CA ALA A 45 6.32 -15.54 -3.73
C ALA A 45 6.76 -14.17 -4.32
N PRO A 46 5.88 -13.37 -4.96
CA PRO A 46 6.26 -12.04 -5.45
C PRO A 46 6.59 -11.08 -4.30
N ALA A 47 5.91 -11.16 -3.15
CA ALA A 47 6.22 -10.34 -1.98
C ALA A 47 7.63 -10.61 -1.46
N ARG A 48 7.99 -11.88 -1.26
CA ARG A 48 9.34 -12.32 -0.89
C ARG A 48 10.39 -11.78 -1.85
N ARG A 49 10.17 -11.95 -3.16
CA ARG A 49 11.11 -11.45 -4.18
C ARG A 49 11.30 -9.94 -4.08
N GLY A 50 10.21 -9.19 -4.02
CA GLY A 50 10.26 -7.72 -3.94
C GLY A 50 11.02 -7.26 -2.70
N PHE A 51 10.70 -7.83 -1.54
CA PHE A 51 11.39 -7.51 -0.28
C PHE A 51 12.89 -7.81 -0.34
N ARG A 52 13.31 -8.98 -0.85
CA ARG A 52 14.74 -9.31 -0.96
C ARG A 52 15.51 -8.31 -1.81
N GLU A 53 14.92 -7.88 -2.92
CA GLU A 53 15.51 -6.85 -3.78
C GLU A 53 15.56 -5.48 -3.09
N ALA A 54 14.53 -5.13 -2.31
CA ALA A 54 14.49 -3.89 -1.54
C ALA A 54 15.56 -3.88 -0.44
N THR A 55 15.56 -4.87 0.45
CA THR A 55 16.55 -4.96 1.54
C THR A 55 17.97 -5.03 0.99
N ALA A 56 18.16 -5.84 -0.08
CA ALA A 56 19.12 -5.70 -1.17
C ALA A 56 19.82 -4.36 -1.25
N ARG A 57 19.07 -3.50 -1.92
CA ARG A 57 19.48 -2.19 -2.40
C ARG A 57 19.85 -1.23 -1.27
N TYR A 58 19.28 -1.41 -0.09
CA TYR A 58 19.51 -0.54 1.07
C TYR A 58 20.49 -1.12 2.10
N GLY A 59 21.04 -2.31 1.86
CA GLY A 59 22.00 -2.92 2.78
C GLY A 59 21.41 -3.35 4.11
N LEU A 60 20.10 -3.62 4.17
CA LEU A 60 19.47 -4.07 5.40
C LEU A 60 19.92 -5.49 5.75
N LEU A 61 20.06 -5.76 7.05
CA LEU A 61 20.41 -7.08 7.61
C LEU A 61 19.22 -8.05 7.64
N LEU A 62 18.01 -7.52 7.42
CA LEU A 62 16.82 -8.28 7.07
C LEU A 62 16.94 -8.72 5.61
N ASP A 63 16.69 -10.00 5.30
CA ASP A 63 16.59 -10.46 3.92
C ASP A 63 15.20 -10.17 3.37
N TYR A 64 14.15 -10.63 4.05
CA TYR A 64 12.76 -10.35 3.68
C TYR A 64 11.83 -10.63 4.86
N ILE A 65 10.55 -10.30 4.70
CA ILE A 65 9.51 -10.78 5.63
C ILE A 65 8.78 -11.92 4.90
N GLU A 66 8.72 -13.08 5.55
CA GLU A 66 7.98 -14.24 5.05
C GLU A 66 6.51 -14.09 5.39
N TRP A 67 5.62 -14.27 4.41
CA TRP A 67 4.19 -14.41 4.63
C TRP A 67 3.78 -15.85 4.39
N ALA A 68 3.11 -16.44 5.36
CA ALA A 68 2.46 -17.73 5.21
C ALA A 68 1.02 -17.64 5.69
N PHE A 69 0.15 -18.44 5.06
CA PHE A 69 -1.27 -18.42 5.34
C PHE A 69 -1.70 -19.74 5.96
N VAL A 70 -2.05 -19.73 7.24
CA VAL A 70 -2.57 -20.91 7.95
C VAL A 70 -4.05 -20.70 8.18
N HIS A 71 -4.87 -21.64 7.68
CA HIS A 71 -6.34 -21.48 7.63
C HIS A 71 -6.76 -20.15 6.98
N ARG A 72 -5.96 -19.66 6.02
CA ARG A 72 -6.08 -18.36 5.31
C ARG A 72 -5.82 -17.12 6.16
N TRP A 73 -5.43 -17.25 7.42
CA TRP A 73 -4.90 -16.13 8.20
C TRP A 73 -3.44 -15.88 7.84
N ALA A 74 -3.10 -14.62 7.56
CA ALA A 74 -1.74 -14.23 7.24
C ALA A 74 -0.89 -14.16 8.52
N TYR A 75 0.26 -14.84 8.48
CA TYR A 75 1.29 -14.74 9.49
C TYR A 75 2.56 -14.21 8.85
N LEU A 76 3.22 -13.29 9.53
CA LEU A 76 4.50 -12.72 9.13
C LEU A 76 5.65 -13.28 9.96
N CYS A 77 6.81 -13.49 9.34
CA CYS A 77 8.04 -13.83 10.03
C CYS A 77 9.23 -13.10 9.37
N PRO A 78 9.86 -12.13 10.05
CA PRO A 78 11.08 -11.49 9.55
C PRO A 78 12.20 -12.52 9.40
N ARG A 79 12.82 -12.56 8.21
CA ARG A 79 13.93 -13.45 7.87
C ARG A 79 15.20 -12.62 7.75
N PRO A 80 16.20 -12.79 8.64
CA PRO A 80 17.48 -12.14 8.46
C PRO A 80 18.29 -12.76 7.31
N VAL A 81 19.37 -12.10 6.90
CA VAL A 81 20.27 -12.57 5.82
C VAL A 81 21.04 -13.84 6.18
N TRP A 82 21.12 -14.19 7.46
CA TRP A 82 21.71 -15.44 7.94
C TRP A 82 20.61 -16.44 8.34
N SER A 83 20.91 -17.74 8.31
CA SER A 83 19.97 -18.76 8.81
C SER A 83 19.80 -18.64 10.32
N THR A 84 18.56 -18.75 10.77
CA THR A 84 18.20 -18.84 12.20
C THR A 84 17.72 -20.24 12.56
N ASP A 85 17.86 -21.23 11.67
CA ASP A 85 17.11 -22.49 11.75
C ASP A 85 17.52 -23.38 12.92
N ASP A 86 18.62 -23.07 13.62
CA ASP A 86 19.13 -23.91 14.71
C ASP A 86 19.61 -23.20 15.99
N ASP A 87 19.56 -21.86 16.09
CA ASP A 87 20.21 -21.18 17.22
C ASP A 87 19.26 -20.33 18.06
N ARG A 88 18.89 -20.87 19.24
CA ARG A 88 18.40 -20.09 20.38
C ARG A 88 19.52 -19.29 21.07
N GLU A 89 20.77 -19.42 20.61
CA GLU A 89 21.89 -18.66 21.15
C GLU A 89 21.66 -17.15 20.91
N GLN A 90 21.87 -16.34 21.95
CA GLN A 90 21.85 -14.89 21.78
C GLN A 90 22.99 -14.42 20.87
N MET A 91 22.81 -13.30 20.17
CA MET A 91 23.86 -12.76 19.31
C MET A 91 25.00 -12.17 20.18
N SER A 92 26.14 -12.85 20.23
CA SER A 92 27.36 -12.35 20.87
C SER A 92 28.29 -11.69 19.86
N ARG A 93 29.23 -10.84 20.31
CA ARG A 93 30.23 -10.21 19.41
C ARG A 93 31.04 -11.24 18.63
N ARG A 94 31.50 -12.30 19.29
CA ARG A 94 32.24 -13.40 18.64
C ARG A 94 31.40 -14.12 17.58
N ARG A 95 30.11 -14.33 17.86
CA ARG A 95 29.20 -14.93 16.89
C ARG A 95 28.97 -14.01 15.69
N TRP A 96 28.78 -12.72 15.94
CA TRP A 96 28.68 -11.71 14.88
C TRP A 96 29.91 -11.68 13.97
N ASP A 97 31.11 -11.62 14.55
CA ASP A 97 32.36 -11.58 13.79
C ASP A 97 32.53 -12.85 12.92
N ARG A 98 32.13 -14.03 13.44
CA ARG A 98 32.09 -15.29 12.67
C ARG A 98 31.07 -15.22 11.53
N LEU A 99 29.84 -14.76 11.79
CA LEU A 99 28.80 -14.64 10.77
C LEU A 99 29.23 -13.69 9.64
N LEU A 100 29.79 -12.53 9.99
CA LEU A 100 30.28 -11.55 9.03
C LEU A 100 31.42 -12.11 8.17
N SER A 101 32.33 -12.88 8.77
CA SER A 101 33.43 -13.52 8.04
C SER A 101 32.96 -14.68 7.15
N ALA A 102 31.93 -15.42 7.59
CA ALA A 102 31.43 -16.61 6.89
C ALA A 102 30.35 -16.32 5.84
N THR A 103 29.70 -15.15 5.88
CA THR A 103 28.55 -14.82 5.04
C THR A 103 28.87 -13.61 4.15
N PRO A 104 29.36 -13.82 2.91
CA PRO A 104 29.73 -12.72 2.00
C PRO A 104 28.60 -11.70 1.80
N THR A 105 27.36 -12.18 1.61
CA THR A 105 26.18 -11.33 1.48
C THR A 105 26.00 -10.39 2.67
N LEU A 106 26.32 -10.82 3.90
CA LEU A 106 26.24 -9.97 5.08
C LEU A 106 27.25 -8.82 5.03
N GLY A 107 28.49 -9.11 4.59
CA GLY A 107 29.50 -8.09 4.35
C GLY A 107 29.09 -7.09 3.27
N GLU A 108 28.49 -7.55 2.18
CA GLU A 108 27.93 -6.69 1.12
C GLU A 108 26.80 -5.78 1.64
N ARG A 109 25.92 -6.30 2.51
CA ARG A 109 24.87 -5.49 3.15
C ARG A 109 25.46 -4.37 3.99
N VAL A 110 26.43 -4.69 4.86
CA VAL A 110 27.10 -3.70 5.72
C VAL A 110 27.84 -2.64 4.90
N ALA A 111 28.55 -3.04 3.85
CA ALA A 111 29.22 -2.10 2.95
C ALA A 111 28.22 -1.21 2.19
N THR A 112 27.04 -1.75 1.88
CA THR A 112 25.97 -0.99 1.22
C THR A 112 25.29 -0.01 2.18
N SER A 113 24.98 -0.43 3.41
CA SER A 113 24.33 0.44 4.40
C SER A 113 25.20 1.64 4.75
N ALA A 114 26.53 1.48 4.76
CA ALA A 114 27.48 2.57 5.02
C ALA A 114 27.43 3.71 4.00
N ARG A 115 26.91 3.46 2.78
CA ARG A 115 26.82 4.46 1.71
C ARG A 115 25.40 4.94 1.43
N VAL A 116 24.38 4.30 2.01
CA VAL A 116 22.99 4.48 1.56
C VAL A 116 22.46 5.90 1.77
N PHE A 117 22.90 6.55 2.84
CA PHE A 117 22.55 7.93 3.19
C PHE A 117 23.33 8.96 2.36
N ASP A 118 24.61 8.70 2.08
CA ASP A 118 25.42 9.53 1.18
C ASP A 118 24.87 9.46 -0.26
N ASP A 119 24.55 8.26 -0.72
CA ASP A 119 24.01 7.99 -2.06
C ASP A 119 22.55 8.47 -2.21
N ARG A 120 21.81 8.62 -1.10
CA ARG A 120 20.38 8.98 -1.05
C ARG A 120 19.52 8.16 -2.02
N ARG A 121 19.71 6.83 -2.03
CA ARG A 121 19.16 5.91 -3.06
C ARG A 121 17.64 6.00 -3.25
N TRP A 122 16.91 6.42 -2.20
CA TRP A 122 15.47 6.65 -2.26
C TRP A 122 15.07 7.73 -3.26
N ARG A 123 15.92 8.73 -3.53
CA ARG A 123 15.64 9.76 -4.55
C ARG A 123 15.62 9.20 -5.96
N GLU A 124 16.56 8.31 -6.26
CA GLU A 124 16.56 7.60 -7.55
C GLU A 124 15.34 6.68 -7.67
N ASP A 125 14.98 5.98 -6.59
CA ASP A 125 13.79 5.11 -6.57
C ASP A 125 12.50 5.91 -6.74
N ALA A 126 12.36 7.07 -6.09
CA ALA A 126 11.23 7.98 -6.26
C ALA A 126 11.14 8.48 -7.71
N ARG A 127 12.27 8.91 -8.30
CA ARG A 127 12.32 9.31 -9.70
C ARG A 127 11.91 8.18 -10.65
N ARG A 128 12.44 6.97 -10.46
CA ARG A 128 12.09 5.80 -11.27
C ARG A 128 10.63 5.38 -11.08
N TRP A 129 10.09 5.56 -9.88
CA TRP A 129 8.68 5.34 -9.59
C TRP A 129 7.82 6.30 -10.41
N ASP A 130 8.08 7.60 -10.32
CA ASP A 130 7.30 8.64 -10.98
C ASP A 130 7.41 8.61 -12.51
N GLU A 131 8.62 8.43 -13.04
CA GLU A 131 8.89 8.50 -14.48
C GLU A 131 8.55 7.20 -15.24
N ARG A 132 8.59 6.05 -14.57
CA ARG A 132 8.50 4.73 -15.24
C ARG A 132 7.48 3.80 -14.60
N SER A 133 7.73 3.40 -13.35
CA SER A 133 7.02 2.27 -12.75
C SER A 133 5.54 2.57 -12.54
N LYS A 134 5.20 3.73 -11.98
CA LYS A 134 3.82 4.16 -11.73
C LYS A 134 3.03 4.37 -13.03
N PRO A 135 3.52 5.11 -14.05
CA PRO A 135 2.84 5.20 -15.34
C PRO A 135 2.61 3.84 -16.02
N ASP A 136 3.59 2.93 -15.98
CA ASP A 136 3.48 1.60 -16.58
C ASP A 136 2.43 0.74 -15.90
N LEU A 137 2.44 0.70 -14.56
CA LEU A 137 1.45 -0.04 -13.76
C LEU A 137 0.05 0.54 -13.96
N ARG A 138 -0.08 1.87 -13.97
CA ARG A 138 -1.35 2.55 -14.22
C ARG A 138 -1.92 2.20 -15.59
N ARG A 139 -1.11 2.26 -16.64
CA ARG A 139 -1.53 1.89 -18.00
C ARG A 139 -1.97 0.43 -18.09
N ALA A 140 -1.24 -0.48 -17.45
CA ALA A 140 -1.61 -1.89 -17.40
C ALA A 140 -2.96 -2.09 -16.68
N HIS A 141 -3.17 -1.42 -15.55
CA HIS A 141 -4.41 -1.51 -14.80
C HIS A 141 -5.61 -0.98 -15.58
N LEU A 142 -5.49 0.22 -16.17
CA LEU A 142 -6.56 0.82 -16.97
C LEU A 142 -6.91 -0.02 -18.20
N LYS A 143 -5.92 -0.68 -18.82
CA LYS A 143 -6.17 -1.60 -19.94
C LYS A 143 -7.04 -2.79 -19.51
N LEU A 144 -6.80 -3.33 -18.32
CA LEU A 144 -7.60 -4.45 -17.79
C LEU A 144 -9.00 -3.99 -17.41
N GLN A 145 -9.13 -2.86 -16.72
CA GLN A 145 -10.42 -2.28 -16.33
C GLN A 145 -11.33 -1.93 -17.52
N ALA A 146 -10.75 -1.58 -18.68
CA ALA A 146 -11.51 -1.24 -19.88
C ALA A 146 -12.23 -2.44 -20.51
N VAL A 147 -11.94 -3.67 -20.08
CA VAL A 147 -12.60 -4.88 -20.58
C VAL A 147 -13.91 -5.09 -19.83
N ASP A 148 -15.03 -5.16 -20.55
CA ASP A 148 -16.32 -5.58 -19.99
C ASP A 148 -16.38 -7.12 -19.94
N PRO A 149 -16.31 -7.75 -18.75
CA PRO A 149 -16.30 -9.21 -18.66
C PRO A 149 -17.60 -9.86 -19.14
N SER A 150 -18.72 -9.13 -19.14
CA SER A 150 -20.02 -9.65 -19.60
C SER A 150 -20.10 -9.80 -21.12
N SER A 151 -19.19 -9.14 -21.85
CA SER A 151 -19.07 -9.22 -23.29
C SER A 151 -18.19 -10.39 -23.77
N LEU A 152 -17.48 -11.06 -22.86
CA LEU A 152 -16.54 -12.14 -23.19
C LEU A 152 -17.23 -13.50 -23.23
N ASP A 153 -16.76 -14.38 -24.12
CA ASP A 153 -17.06 -15.81 -24.00
C ASP A 153 -16.22 -16.45 -22.88
N ALA A 154 -16.46 -17.75 -22.62
CA ALA A 154 -15.76 -18.45 -21.54
C ALA A 154 -14.23 -18.45 -21.71
N GLY A 155 -13.73 -18.61 -22.93
CA GLY A 155 -12.29 -18.61 -23.20
C GLY A 155 -11.65 -17.23 -23.04
N GLY A 156 -12.35 -16.19 -23.49
CA GLY A 156 -11.98 -14.80 -23.30
C GLY A 156 -11.96 -14.41 -21.82
N LEU A 157 -12.97 -14.83 -21.05
CA LEU A 157 -13.03 -14.58 -19.62
C LEU A 157 -11.86 -15.25 -18.87
N CYS A 158 -11.56 -16.52 -19.16
CA CYS A 158 -10.40 -17.19 -18.57
C CYS A 158 -9.09 -16.45 -18.89
N SER A 159 -8.90 -16.06 -20.16
CA SER A 159 -7.71 -15.32 -20.59
C SER A 159 -7.58 -13.97 -19.88
N HIS A 160 -8.71 -13.27 -19.70
CA HIS A 160 -8.75 -11.99 -19.00
C HIS A 160 -8.42 -12.14 -17.50
N LEU A 161 -8.96 -13.16 -16.84
CA LEU A 161 -8.64 -13.46 -15.45
C LEU A 161 -7.14 -13.80 -15.26
N ASP A 162 -6.54 -14.51 -16.21
CA ASP A 162 -5.11 -14.81 -16.21
C ASP A 162 -4.26 -13.53 -16.38
N ASP A 163 -4.68 -12.61 -17.24
CA ASP A 163 -4.06 -11.30 -17.38
C ASP A 163 -4.13 -10.48 -16.08
N CYS A 164 -5.30 -10.47 -15.43
CA CYS A 164 -5.50 -9.84 -14.13
C CYS A 164 -4.61 -10.46 -13.05
N ARG A 165 -4.53 -11.80 -12.99
CA ARG A 165 -3.63 -12.55 -12.09
C ARG A 165 -2.17 -12.17 -12.30
N ARG A 166 -1.70 -12.13 -13.56
CA ARG A 166 -0.32 -11.70 -13.89
C ARG A 166 -0.04 -10.27 -13.45
N ASN A 167 -1.00 -9.37 -13.69
CA ASN A 167 -0.87 -7.97 -13.29
C ASN A 167 -0.84 -7.81 -11.76
N LEU A 168 -1.66 -8.57 -11.02
CA LEU A 168 -1.64 -8.57 -9.56
C LEU A 168 -0.30 -9.06 -9.00
N VAL A 169 0.22 -10.19 -9.49
CA VAL A 169 1.54 -10.73 -9.09
C VAL A 169 2.65 -9.70 -9.32
N ARG A 170 2.62 -9.03 -10.48
CA ARG A 170 3.56 -7.94 -10.80
C ARG A 170 3.42 -6.76 -9.83
N SER A 171 2.20 -6.34 -9.52
CA SER A 171 1.93 -5.24 -8.59
C SER A 171 2.38 -5.56 -7.16
N ILE A 172 2.12 -6.78 -6.66
CA ILE A 172 2.59 -7.24 -5.35
C ILE A 172 4.12 -7.18 -5.29
N TYR A 173 4.81 -7.67 -6.32
CA TYR A 173 6.27 -7.56 -6.40
C TYR A 173 6.76 -6.11 -6.34
N HIS A 174 6.15 -5.22 -7.13
CA HIS A 174 6.56 -3.81 -7.16
C HIS A 174 6.30 -3.08 -5.83
N HIS A 175 5.16 -3.33 -5.18
CA HIS A 175 4.85 -2.79 -3.86
C HIS A 175 5.97 -3.14 -2.87
N HIS A 176 6.25 -4.43 -2.72
CA HIS A 176 7.26 -4.91 -1.76
C HIS A 176 8.69 -4.52 -2.12
N ARG A 177 9.00 -4.38 -3.41
CA ARG A 177 10.30 -3.85 -3.87
C ARG A 177 10.53 -2.39 -3.50
N LEU A 178 9.45 -1.62 -3.30
CA LEU A 178 9.53 -0.21 -2.96
C LEU A 178 9.42 0.06 -1.46
N ASN A 179 9.12 -0.94 -0.62
CA ASN A 179 8.86 -0.75 0.81
C ASN A 179 9.94 0.04 1.57
N THR A 180 11.21 -0.17 1.25
CA THR A 180 12.31 0.51 1.97
C THR A 180 12.49 1.97 1.54
N ALA A 181 12.17 2.31 0.29
CA ALA A 181 12.42 3.63 -0.28
C ALA A 181 11.70 4.79 0.44
N PRO A 182 10.42 4.68 0.85
CA PRO A 182 9.77 5.71 1.65
C PRO A 182 10.05 5.59 3.14
N VAL A 183 10.25 4.37 3.66
CA VAL A 183 10.39 4.12 5.10
C VAL A 183 11.71 4.66 5.65
N LEU A 184 12.82 4.45 4.92
CA LEU A 184 14.14 4.87 5.38
C LEU A 184 14.27 6.39 5.56
N PRO A 185 13.98 7.24 4.55
CA PRO A 185 14.07 8.69 4.72
C PRO A 185 13.03 9.25 5.69
N ALA A 186 11.85 8.63 5.81
CA ALA A 186 10.88 9.04 6.84
C ALA A 186 11.42 8.78 8.25
N GLY A 187 12.06 7.63 8.48
CA GLY A 187 12.72 7.33 9.76
C GLY A 187 13.87 8.30 10.06
N ASP A 188 14.71 8.58 9.07
CA ASP A 188 15.83 9.53 9.16
C ASP A 188 15.36 10.94 9.55
N PHE A 189 14.33 11.42 8.84
CA PHE A 189 13.67 12.69 9.15
C PHE A 189 13.14 12.73 10.59
N LEU A 190 12.43 11.69 11.03
CA LEU A 190 11.86 11.65 12.38
C LEU A 190 12.96 11.71 13.45
N VAL A 191 14.03 10.92 13.31
CA VAL A 191 15.14 10.92 14.28
C VAL A 191 15.77 12.32 14.37
N HIS A 192 16.15 12.90 13.24
CA HIS A 192 16.83 14.20 13.23
C HIS A 192 15.92 15.36 13.64
N ALA A 193 14.67 15.39 13.15
CA ALA A 193 13.73 16.45 13.53
C ALA A 193 13.41 16.41 15.03
N GLN A 194 13.31 15.22 15.64
CA GLN A 194 13.18 15.10 17.09
C GLN A 194 14.41 15.65 17.83
N GLU A 195 15.61 15.29 17.40
CA GLU A 195 16.86 15.74 18.01
C GLU A 195 17.03 17.27 17.91
N TRP A 196 16.69 17.86 16.77
CA TRP A 196 16.89 19.28 16.51
C TRP A 196 15.86 20.17 17.20
N THR A 197 14.62 19.73 17.28
CA THR A 197 13.49 20.58 17.72
C THR A 197 12.95 20.20 19.09
N GLY A 198 13.26 19.00 19.60
CA GLY A 198 12.70 18.46 20.83
C GLY A 198 11.22 18.08 20.74
N ARG A 199 10.59 18.18 19.56
CA ARG A 199 9.17 17.87 19.36
C ARG A 199 8.90 16.36 19.40
N PRO A 200 7.71 15.93 19.82
CA PRO A 200 7.36 14.52 19.86
C PRO A 200 7.16 13.96 18.44
N ALA A 201 7.51 12.68 18.25
CA ALA A 201 7.33 11.97 16.97
C ALA A 201 5.89 12.07 16.42
N SER A 202 4.87 12.12 17.29
CA SER A 202 3.47 12.24 16.88
C SER A 202 3.16 13.54 16.12
N GLU A 203 3.81 14.65 16.46
CA GLU A 203 3.67 15.92 15.73
C GLU A 203 4.40 15.86 14.40
N LEU A 204 5.60 15.27 14.38
CA LEU A 204 6.43 15.18 13.18
C LEU A 204 5.83 14.23 12.14
N VAL A 205 5.28 13.09 12.57
CA VAL A 205 4.53 12.17 11.70
C VAL A 205 3.29 12.86 11.11
N ALA A 206 2.70 13.84 11.81
CA ALA A 206 1.58 14.58 11.25
C ALA A 206 1.96 15.43 10.03
N LEU A 207 3.23 15.84 9.89
CA LEU A 207 3.73 16.54 8.69
C LEU A 207 3.85 15.63 7.48
N LEU A 208 3.99 14.32 7.71
CA LEU A 208 3.97 13.31 6.65
C LEU A 208 2.53 13.02 6.17
N ARG A 209 1.50 13.55 6.86
CA ARG A 209 0.10 13.44 6.43
C ARG A 209 -0.16 14.40 5.26
N GLY A 210 -0.81 13.89 4.21
CA GLY A 210 -1.07 14.66 2.98
C GLY A 210 -0.21 14.26 1.80
N GLY A 211 0.84 13.47 2.02
CA GLY A 211 1.51 12.68 0.98
C GLY A 211 0.74 11.40 0.59
N ASP A 212 -0.57 11.35 0.85
CA ASP A 212 -1.39 10.15 0.64
C ASP A 212 -1.22 9.67 -0.80
N ALA A 213 -0.66 8.47 -0.98
CA ALA A 213 -0.51 7.85 -2.30
C ALA A 213 -1.87 7.75 -3.03
N TYR A 214 -2.96 7.57 -2.29
CA TYR A 214 -4.33 7.64 -2.80
C TYR A 214 -4.75 9.07 -3.21
N ALA A 215 -4.35 10.09 -2.45
CA ALA A 215 -4.60 11.48 -2.80
C ALA A 215 -3.82 11.90 -4.05
N GLY A 216 -2.56 11.46 -4.20
CA GLY A 216 -1.72 11.73 -5.38
C GLY A 216 -2.12 10.95 -6.63
N ALA A 217 -2.50 9.67 -6.50
CA ALA A 217 -2.75 8.78 -7.62
C ALA A 217 -3.92 9.20 -8.51
N ALA A 218 -4.92 9.88 -7.94
CA ALA A 218 -6.08 10.44 -8.65
C ALA A 218 -6.17 11.96 -8.51
N ALA A 219 -5.06 12.66 -8.22
CA ALA A 219 -5.07 14.09 -7.94
C ALA A 219 -5.63 14.91 -9.11
N ALA A 220 -5.22 14.60 -10.35
CA ALA A 220 -5.68 15.32 -11.53
C ALA A 220 -7.19 15.13 -11.76
N GLU A 221 -7.67 13.89 -11.74
CA GLU A 221 -9.08 13.55 -11.91
C GLU A 221 -9.93 14.16 -10.79
N ARG A 222 -9.40 14.20 -9.57
CA ARG A 222 -10.07 14.79 -8.41
C ARG A 222 -10.15 16.31 -8.51
N THR A 223 -9.08 16.98 -8.96
CA THR A 223 -9.08 18.42 -9.21
C THR A 223 -10.11 18.79 -10.26
N SER A 224 -10.10 18.12 -11.42
CA SER A 224 -11.07 18.36 -12.49
C SER A 224 -12.51 18.10 -12.03
N LEU A 225 -12.75 17.02 -11.28
CA LEU A 225 -14.06 16.74 -10.69
C LEU A 225 -14.51 17.83 -9.72
N THR A 226 -13.61 18.29 -8.85
CA THR A 226 -13.93 19.32 -7.87
C THR A 226 -14.25 20.65 -8.54
N GLU A 227 -13.50 21.04 -9.57
CA GLU A 227 -13.76 22.25 -10.36
C GLU A 227 -15.12 22.17 -11.07
N ALA A 228 -15.41 21.04 -11.73
CA ALA A 228 -16.69 20.81 -12.39
C ALA A 228 -17.87 20.87 -11.42
N LEU A 229 -17.74 20.26 -10.23
CA LEU A 229 -18.76 20.31 -9.18
C LEU A 229 -18.96 21.73 -8.64
N ARG A 230 -17.90 22.53 -8.47
CA ARG A 230 -18.03 23.93 -8.05
C ARG A 230 -18.84 24.75 -9.05
N ALA A 231 -18.63 24.51 -10.34
CA ALA A 231 -19.33 25.18 -11.44
C ALA A 231 -20.78 24.68 -11.65
N ASP A 232 -21.21 23.59 -11.01
CA ASP A 232 -22.55 22.99 -11.18
C ASP A 232 -23.38 23.06 -9.87
N PRO A 233 -24.16 24.14 -9.66
CA PRO A 233 -25.02 24.27 -8.47
C PRO A 233 -26.02 23.13 -8.28
N THR A 234 -26.46 22.50 -9.38
CA THR A 234 -27.41 21.39 -9.33
C THR A 234 -26.74 20.12 -8.82
N ALA A 235 -25.53 19.81 -9.31
CA ALA A 235 -24.74 18.69 -8.78
C ALA A 235 -24.42 18.86 -7.29
N ARG A 236 -24.09 20.08 -6.85
CA ARG A 236 -23.87 20.36 -5.42
C ARG A 236 -25.11 20.15 -4.56
N ARG A 237 -26.31 20.44 -5.08
CA ARG A 237 -27.57 20.12 -4.37
C ARG A 237 -27.79 18.61 -4.30
N LEU A 238 -27.52 17.87 -5.38
CA LEU A 238 -27.64 16.41 -5.39
C LEU A 238 -26.77 15.76 -4.31
N LEU A 239 -25.51 16.21 -4.17
CA LEU A 239 -24.58 15.71 -3.15
C LEU A 239 -25.07 15.86 -1.70
N ARG A 240 -26.01 16.79 -1.42
CA ARG A 240 -26.48 17.09 -0.05
C ARG A 240 -27.76 16.37 0.35
N ALA A 241 -28.55 15.89 -0.61
CA ALA A 241 -29.96 15.56 -0.36
C ALA A 241 -30.42 14.20 -0.91
N GLY A 242 -29.59 13.50 -1.69
CA GLY A 242 -29.97 12.23 -2.29
C GLY A 242 -29.41 11.00 -1.58
N LYS A 243 -29.98 9.82 -1.87
CA LYS A 243 -29.39 8.55 -1.45
C LYS A 243 -28.08 8.30 -2.22
N PRO A 244 -27.02 7.78 -1.61
CA PRO A 244 -25.70 7.69 -2.25
C PRO A 244 -25.67 7.02 -3.63
N GLY A 245 -26.32 5.86 -3.79
CA GLY A 245 -26.36 5.18 -5.09
C GLY A 245 -27.09 5.99 -6.17
N GLU A 246 -28.21 6.61 -5.83
CA GLU A 246 -28.98 7.46 -6.74
C GLU A 246 -28.20 8.72 -7.12
N VAL A 247 -27.48 9.33 -6.17
CA VAL A 247 -26.62 10.49 -6.40
C VAL A 247 -25.48 10.15 -7.34
N LEU A 248 -24.77 9.03 -7.10
CA LEU A 248 -23.67 8.60 -7.97
C LEU A 248 -24.17 8.33 -9.39
N ALA A 249 -25.27 7.59 -9.55
CA ALA A 249 -25.87 7.34 -10.85
C ALA A 249 -26.31 8.63 -11.55
N ALA A 250 -26.90 9.56 -10.81
CA ALA A 250 -27.30 10.87 -11.33
C ALA A 250 -26.08 11.68 -11.77
N LEU A 251 -24.98 11.69 -11.01
CA LEU A 251 -23.72 12.38 -11.35
C LEU A 251 -23.07 11.78 -12.60
N LEU A 252 -22.99 10.45 -12.69
CA LEU A 252 -22.45 9.74 -13.86
C LEU A 252 -23.26 10.00 -15.14
N SER A 253 -24.58 10.17 -15.01
CA SER A 253 -25.48 10.43 -16.14
C SER A 253 -25.61 11.91 -16.50
N ARG A 254 -24.92 12.83 -15.80
CA ARG A 254 -25.05 14.27 -16.07
C ARG A 254 -24.42 14.62 -17.42
N PRO A 255 -25.07 15.45 -18.24
CA PRO A 255 -24.42 16.00 -19.42
C PRO A 255 -23.34 17.02 -19.01
N GLY A 256 -22.36 17.23 -19.89
CA GLY A 256 -21.32 18.25 -19.72
C GLY A 256 -20.15 17.81 -18.83
N GLU A 257 -19.45 18.81 -18.29
CA GLU A 257 -18.16 18.60 -17.61
C GLU A 257 -18.29 17.80 -16.32
N THR A 258 -19.34 18.03 -15.52
CA THR A 258 -19.56 17.30 -14.27
C THR A 258 -19.67 15.80 -14.49
N GLY A 259 -20.43 15.35 -15.49
CA GLY A 259 -20.58 13.93 -15.78
C GLY A 259 -19.29 13.31 -16.31
N ARG A 260 -18.60 14.00 -17.23
CA ARG A 260 -17.29 13.55 -17.75
C ARG A 260 -16.26 13.40 -16.63
N ALA A 261 -16.13 14.39 -15.76
CA ALA A 261 -15.16 14.35 -14.66
C ALA A 261 -15.56 13.31 -13.60
N THR A 262 -16.85 13.12 -13.34
CA THR A 262 -17.33 12.04 -12.45
C THR A 262 -16.99 10.67 -13.02
N ALA A 263 -17.24 10.44 -14.31
CA ALA A 263 -16.92 9.19 -14.98
C ALA A 263 -15.41 8.94 -15.02
N ALA A 264 -14.59 9.96 -15.32
CA ALA A 264 -13.14 9.83 -15.32
C ALA A 264 -12.59 9.43 -13.94
N TYR A 265 -13.08 10.08 -12.87
CA TYR A 265 -12.70 9.74 -11.50
C TYR A 265 -13.17 8.33 -11.12
N ALA A 266 -14.43 8.00 -11.37
CA ALA A 266 -15.01 6.70 -11.08
C ALA A 266 -14.33 5.56 -11.84
N ASN A 267 -13.95 5.76 -13.10
CA ASN A 267 -13.19 4.76 -13.87
C ASN A 267 -11.80 4.52 -13.28
N LEU A 268 -11.16 5.55 -12.74
CA LEU A 268 -9.81 5.41 -12.17
C LEU A 268 -9.83 4.70 -10.81
N VAL A 269 -10.74 5.10 -9.92
CA VAL A 269 -10.74 4.67 -8.51
C VAL A 269 -11.83 3.65 -8.18
N GLY A 270 -12.79 3.43 -9.07
CA GLY A 270 -14.02 2.71 -8.76
C GLY A 270 -13.81 1.26 -8.34
N ASP A 271 -12.77 0.62 -8.89
CA ASP A 271 -12.35 -0.74 -8.57
C ASP A 271 -11.32 -0.82 -7.42
N TRP A 272 -10.96 0.30 -6.80
CA TRP A 272 -10.13 0.28 -5.60
C TRP A 272 -10.96 -0.26 -4.43
N THR A 273 -10.36 -1.12 -3.63
CA THR A 273 -11.08 -1.71 -2.48
C THR A 273 -11.20 -0.72 -1.33
N VAL A 274 -12.28 -0.86 -0.58
CA VAL A 274 -12.58 -0.17 0.66
C VAL A 274 -12.12 -1.06 1.80
N GLY A 275 -10.81 -1.08 2.04
CA GLY A 275 -10.21 -1.94 3.03
C GLY A 275 -8.70 -1.79 3.05
N SER A 276 -8.01 -2.90 3.26
CA SER A 276 -6.55 -2.94 3.25
C SER A 276 -5.97 -2.84 1.83
N GLY A 277 -6.75 -3.16 0.79
CA GLY A 277 -6.23 -3.34 -0.56
C GLY A 277 -5.61 -4.72 -0.80
N ALA A 278 -5.68 -5.63 0.19
CA ALA A 278 -4.96 -6.89 0.14
C ALA A 278 -5.77 -8.04 -0.49
N ASP A 279 -7.10 -7.93 -0.57
CA ASP A 279 -7.96 -9.02 -1.03
C ASP A 279 -9.08 -8.62 -1.99
N VAL A 280 -9.38 -9.52 -2.94
CA VAL A 280 -10.45 -9.40 -3.94
C VAL A 280 -11.84 -9.53 -3.33
N SER A 281 -11.98 -10.05 -2.12
CA SER A 281 -13.26 -10.09 -1.41
C SER A 281 -13.64 -8.76 -0.75
N GLU A 282 -12.72 -7.80 -0.69
CA GLU A 282 -13.04 -6.48 -0.15
C GLU A 282 -13.97 -5.72 -1.11
N PRO A 283 -14.98 -5.00 -0.59
CA PRO A 283 -15.89 -4.24 -1.44
C PRO A 283 -15.12 -3.13 -2.16
N ARG A 284 -15.43 -2.88 -3.43
CA ARG A 284 -14.83 -1.77 -4.19
C ARG A 284 -15.56 -0.45 -3.97
N LEU A 285 -14.92 0.68 -4.30
CA LEU A 285 -15.50 2.02 -4.13
C LEU A 285 -16.84 2.18 -4.87
N LEU A 286 -17.02 1.56 -6.03
CA LEU A 286 -18.30 1.57 -6.76
C LEU A 286 -19.42 0.80 -6.04
N GLU A 287 -19.09 -0.21 -5.24
CA GLU A 287 -20.07 -0.95 -4.42
C GLU A 287 -20.44 -0.19 -3.14
N MET A 288 -19.65 0.84 -2.80
CA MET A 288 -19.80 1.66 -1.61
C MET A 288 -19.98 3.14 -1.99
N PRO A 289 -21.07 3.51 -2.69
CA PRO A 289 -21.27 4.86 -3.22
C PRO A 289 -21.21 5.94 -2.14
N GLN A 290 -21.60 5.64 -0.90
CA GLN A 290 -21.49 6.55 0.24
C GLN A 290 -20.04 6.93 0.56
N ILE A 291 -19.09 5.99 0.40
CA ILE A 291 -17.67 6.25 0.66
C ILE A 291 -17.08 7.03 -0.50
N LEU A 292 -17.34 6.61 -1.74
CA LEU A 292 -16.88 7.33 -2.93
C LEU A 292 -17.34 8.79 -2.93
N LEU A 293 -18.63 9.04 -2.64
CA LEU A 293 -19.17 10.39 -2.56
C LEU A 293 -18.60 11.19 -1.37
N ALA A 294 -18.36 10.54 -0.22
CA ALA A 294 -17.70 11.19 0.91
C ALA A 294 -16.26 11.61 0.55
N THR A 295 -15.50 10.78 -0.17
CA THR A 295 -14.16 11.12 -0.67
C THR A 295 -14.21 12.31 -1.64
N ILE A 296 -15.18 12.33 -2.55
CA ILE A 296 -15.40 13.45 -3.48
C ILE A 296 -15.75 14.74 -2.71
N ALA A 297 -16.63 14.64 -1.72
CA ALA A 297 -17.04 15.79 -0.90
C ALA A 297 -15.91 16.31 -0.01
N ALA A 298 -15.11 15.41 0.59
CA ALA A 298 -13.96 15.77 1.42
C ALA A 298 -12.89 16.48 0.60
N ALA A 299 -12.61 16.02 -0.62
CA ALA A 299 -11.65 16.67 -1.50
C ALA A 299 -12.05 18.07 -1.95
N ALA A 300 -13.35 18.38 -1.95
CA ALA A 300 -13.82 19.73 -2.19
C ALA A 300 -13.50 20.71 -1.04
N HIS A 301 -13.18 20.17 0.15
CA HIS A 301 -12.75 20.90 1.34
C HIS A 301 -11.23 20.75 1.51
N THR A 302 -10.47 21.75 1.08
CA THR A 302 -9.01 21.77 1.29
C THR A 302 -8.72 22.07 2.77
N PRO A 303 -8.13 21.15 3.56
CA PRO A 303 -7.60 21.52 4.87
C PRO A 303 -6.40 22.48 4.72
N PRO A 304 -6.06 23.30 5.74
CA PRO A 304 -4.88 24.16 5.70
C PRO A 304 -3.61 23.38 5.33
N GLY A 305 -2.75 23.99 4.53
CA GLY A 305 -1.69 23.29 3.80
C GLY A 305 -0.54 22.84 4.68
N ALA A 306 -0.05 21.61 4.47
CA ALA A 306 1.15 21.06 5.11
C ALA A 306 2.42 21.95 4.99
N ALA A 307 2.42 22.89 4.04
CA ALA A 307 3.48 23.87 3.84
C ALA A 307 3.66 24.81 5.05
N ASP A 308 2.56 25.26 5.67
CA ASP A 308 2.63 26.17 6.83
C ASP A 308 3.21 25.46 8.05
N ALA A 309 2.75 24.22 8.29
CA ALA A 309 3.24 23.39 9.39
C ALA A 309 4.73 22.98 9.24
N THR A 310 5.21 22.81 8.00
CA THR A 310 6.62 22.52 7.72
C THR A 310 7.51 23.74 7.96
N ALA A 311 7.04 24.93 7.55
CA ALA A 311 7.76 26.19 7.79
C ALA A 311 7.89 26.51 9.28
N ASP A 312 6.82 26.28 10.05
CA ASP A 312 6.83 26.41 11.51
C ASP A 312 7.85 25.48 12.16
N LEU A 313 7.88 24.20 11.75
CA LEU A 313 8.88 23.26 12.26
C LEU A 313 10.30 23.71 11.94
N ARG A 314 10.53 24.18 10.70
CA ARG A 314 11.84 24.66 10.24
C ARG A 314 12.37 25.82 11.09
N ALA A 315 11.49 26.66 11.63
CA ALA A 315 11.89 27.78 12.48
C ALA A 315 12.60 27.30 13.75
N ASP A 316 12.14 26.19 14.32
CA ASP A 316 12.71 25.57 15.53
C ASP A 316 14.03 24.81 15.26
N VAL A 317 14.34 24.52 14.00
CA VAL A 317 15.60 23.83 13.64
C VAL A 317 16.80 24.77 13.81
N PRO A 318 17.85 24.36 14.54
CA PRO A 318 19.08 25.14 14.68
C PRO A 318 19.67 25.54 13.33
N GLN A 319 20.18 26.76 13.21
CA GLN A 319 20.63 27.32 11.93
C GLN A 319 21.61 26.41 11.17
N GLY A 320 22.53 25.75 11.87
CA GLY A 320 23.50 24.82 11.28
C GLY A 320 22.89 23.56 10.67
N ASN A 321 21.69 23.17 11.09
CA ASN A 321 21.01 21.94 10.66
C ASN A 321 19.89 22.20 9.63
N ARG A 322 19.53 23.47 9.38
CA ARG A 322 18.44 23.81 8.45
C ARG A 322 18.68 23.31 7.02
N GLY A 323 19.92 23.30 6.57
CA GLY A 323 20.26 22.75 5.25
C GLY A 323 20.01 21.24 5.14
N ALA A 324 20.21 20.49 6.22
CA ALA A 324 19.88 19.06 6.25
C ALA A 324 18.36 18.81 6.40
N PHE A 325 17.65 19.72 7.09
CA PHE A 325 16.20 19.66 7.20
C PHE A 325 15.47 19.93 5.87
N ASP A 326 16.02 20.81 5.03
CA ASP A 326 15.42 21.20 3.74
C ASP A 326 15.60 20.14 2.63
N GLU A 327 16.42 19.11 2.86
CA GLU A 327 16.78 18.04 1.91
C GLU A 327 15.88 16.79 2.06
#